data_AF-A0A8S3FJN6-F1
#
_entry.id   AF-A0A8S3FJN6-F1
#
_cell.length_a   1.000
_cell.length_b   1.000
_cell.length_c   1.000
_cell.angle_alpha   90.00
_cell.angle_beta   90.00
_cell.angle_gamma   90.00
#
_symmetry.space_group_name_H-M   'P 1'
#
loop_
_entity.id
_entity.type
_entity.pdbx_description
1 polymer ?
#
loop_
_entity_poly.entity_id
_entity_poly.type
_entity_poly.pdbx_seq_one_letter_code
_entity_poly.pdbx_strand_id
1 'polypeptide(L)'
;IKQIFSIVLHENCSSHATYIYNRSFFTQPTLENEHGYWDLGLGKASWRGFYSCLVLANGTHQLLMNLDVSHAVFQKEQSFLDFLCDVMLHSPLGKRHYSRGRNVNKAKFEDVVRFLNQNISRNNYSGEIDFLRPNCQHLHVRSHVANKTIGYKIVGLAKAALEQTFLWRRPGEKERLITVENYYKEHYGIQL
;
A
#
# COMPACT_ATOMS: atom_id res chain seq x y z
N ILE A 1 -4.05 -4.56 39.32
CA ILE A 1 -3.61 -5.97 39.11
C ILE A 1 -3.95 -6.46 37.69
N LYS A 2 -5.23 -6.59 37.29
CA LYS A 2 -5.62 -7.06 35.93
C LYS A 2 -4.94 -6.30 34.78
N GLN A 3 -4.86 -4.98 34.87
CA GLN A 3 -4.22 -4.15 33.84
C GLN A 3 -2.70 -4.38 33.75
N ILE A 4 -2.03 -4.59 34.90
CA ILE A 4 -0.58 -4.88 34.95
C ILE A 4 -0.31 -6.21 34.25
N PHE A 5 -1.06 -7.27 34.59
CA PHE A 5 -0.94 -8.55 33.89
C PHE A 5 -1.28 -8.46 32.40
N SER A 6 -2.23 -7.60 32.02
CA SER A 6 -2.54 -7.39 30.60
C SER A 6 -1.40 -6.71 29.85
N ILE A 7 -0.63 -5.82 30.50
CA ILE A 7 0.56 -5.20 29.89
C ILE A 7 1.64 -6.26 29.72
N VAL A 8 1.95 -7.03 30.78
CA VAL A 8 2.97 -8.09 30.74
C VAL A 8 2.62 -9.15 29.68
N LEU A 9 1.35 -9.57 29.60
CA LEU A 9 0.90 -10.53 28.60
C LEU A 9 1.12 -10.03 27.17
N HIS A 10 0.85 -8.75 26.93
CA HIS A 10 0.89 -8.18 25.60
C HIS A 10 2.24 -7.59 25.22
N GLU A 11 3.22 -7.51 26.12
CA GLU A 11 4.53 -6.92 25.86
C GLU A 11 5.25 -7.64 24.70
N ASN A 12 5.36 -8.96 24.79
CA ASN A 12 6.00 -9.76 23.74
C ASN A 12 5.23 -9.68 22.41
N CYS A 13 3.91 -9.80 22.48
CA CYS A 13 3.05 -9.75 21.29
C CYS A 13 3.12 -8.38 20.60
N SER A 14 3.15 -7.29 21.39
CA SER A 14 3.23 -5.92 20.87
C SER A 14 4.57 -5.63 20.19
N SER A 15 5.65 -6.26 20.66
CA SER A 15 6.99 -6.09 20.09
C SER A 15 7.17 -6.79 18.75
N HIS A 16 6.37 -7.83 18.47
CA HIS A 16 6.47 -8.64 17.26
C HIS A 16 5.29 -8.43 16.28
N ALA A 17 4.23 -7.77 16.71
CA ALA A 17 3.11 -7.43 15.84
C ALA A 17 3.46 -6.27 14.91
N THR A 18 3.13 -6.42 13.64
CA THR A 18 3.18 -5.35 12.65
C THR A 18 2.06 -4.33 12.87
N TYR A 19 0.89 -4.81 13.30
CA TYR A 19 -0.27 -3.97 13.59
C TYR A 19 -1.03 -4.47 14.82
N ILE A 20 -1.53 -3.53 15.62
CA ILE A 20 -2.29 -3.80 16.84
C ILE A 20 -3.59 -3.01 16.78
N TYR A 21 -4.72 -3.69 16.92
CA TYR A 21 -6.04 -3.06 17.00
C TYR A 21 -6.95 -3.81 17.95
N ASN A 22 -7.55 -3.07 18.89
CA ASN A 22 -8.48 -3.61 19.88
C ASN A 22 -8.02 -4.91 20.57
N ARG A 23 -6.73 -4.98 20.96
CA ARG A 23 -6.06 -6.16 21.56
C ARG A 23 -5.92 -7.37 20.64
N SER A 24 -6.08 -7.17 19.34
CA SER A 24 -5.66 -8.11 18.32
C SER A 24 -4.29 -7.74 17.78
N PHE A 25 -3.48 -8.75 17.51
CA PHE A 25 -2.10 -8.64 17.07
C PHE A 25 -1.98 -9.31 15.69
N PHE A 26 -1.46 -8.57 14.72
CA PHE A 26 -1.30 -9.02 13.34
C PHE A 26 0.16 -8.84 12.93
N THR A 27 0.70 -9.84 12.24
CA THR A 27 2.06 -9.81 11.69
C THR A 27 2.00 -9.93 10.19
N GLN A 28 2.91 -9.24 9.50
CA GLN A 28 3.05 -9.34 8.06
C GLN A 28 3.27 -10.79 7.64
N PRO A 29 2.74 -11.19 6.48
CA PRO A 29 2.98 -12.52 5.94
C PRO A 29 4.47 -12.82 5.74
N THR A 30 4.88 -14.01 6.15
CA THR A 30 6.21 -14.56 5.88
C THR A 30 6.03 -15.86 5.11
N LEU A 31 7.12 -16.37 4.50
CA LEU A 31 7.12 -17.70 3.89
C LEU A 31 6.68 -18.79 4.89
N GLU A 32 6.92 -18.57 6.18
CA GLU A 32 6.57 -19.50 7.27
C GLU A 32 5.10 -19.41 7.70
N ASN A 33 4.37 -18.34 7.33
CA ASN A 33 2.97 -18.16 7.70
C ASN A 33 2.01 -18.15 6.51
N GLU A 34 2.35 -18.80 5.40
CA GLU A 34 1.58 -18.75 4.14
C GLU A 34 0.06 -18.96 4.28
N HIS A 35 -0.39 -19.75 5.26
CA HIS A 35 -1.80 -20.00 5.57
C HIS A 35 -2.50 -18.90 6.38
N GLY A 36 -1.77 -17.86 6.77
CA GLY A 36 -2.26 -16.65 7.44
C GLY A 36 -2.44 -15.46 6.51
N TYR A 37 -2.26 -15.67 5.20
CA TYR A 37 -2.34 -14.64 4.18
C TYR A 37 -3.30 -15.02 3.06
N TRP A 38 -4.20 -14.09 2.72
CA TRP A 38 -5.01 -14.19 1.53
C TRP A 38 -4.95 -12.90 0.72
N ASP A 39 -4.45 -12.99 -0.51
CA ASP A 39 -4.49 -11.87 -1.45
C ASP A 39 -5.94 -11.59 -1.86
N LEU A 40 -6.41 -10.38 -1.57
CA LEU A 40 -7.77 -9.93 -1.89
C LEU A 40 -7.81 -9.13 -3.20
N GLY A 41 -6.66 -8.89 -3.82
CA GLY A 41 -6.51 -7.97 -4.94
C GLY A 41 -6.65 -6.50 -4.53
N LEU A 42 -6.65 -5.59 -5.50
CA LEU A 42 -6.78 -4.13 -5.28
C LEU A 42 -5.72 -3.57 -4.30
N GLY A 43 -4.57 -4.22 -4.21
CA GLY A 43 -3.51 -3.88 -3.28
C GLY A 43 -3.76 -4.28 -1.84
N LYS A 44 -4.74 -5.14 -1.57
CA LYS A 44 -5.15 -5.52 -0.22
C LYS A 44 -4.93 -7.01 0.01
N ALA A 45 -4.75 -7.34 1.28
CA ALA A 45 -4.70 -8.72 1.73
C ALA A 45 -5.36 -8.89 3.09
N SER A 46 -5.94 -10.05 3.34
CA SER A 46 -6.37 -10.46 4.67
C SER A 46 -5.19 -11.07 5.41
N TRP A 47 -4.89 -10.56 6.60
CA TRP A 47 -3.90 -11.16 7.50
C TRP A 47 -4.61 -11.80 8.67
N ARG A 48 -4.20 -13.03 8.97
CA ARG A 48 -4.58 -13.73 10.18
C ARG A 48 -3.75 -13.21 11.35
N GLY A 49 -4.41 -12.96 12.45
CA GLY A 49 -3.82 -12.62 13.74
C GLY A 49 -4.56 -13.34 14.84
N PHE A 50 -4.40 -12.85 16.07
CA PHE A 50 -5.17 -13.34 17.21
C PHE A 50 -5.57 -12.18 18.11
N TYR A 51 -6.74 -12.31 18.72
CA TYR A 51 -7.22 -11.50 19.82
C TYR A 51 -6.77 -12.12 21.14
N SER A 52 -6.35 -11.29 22.10
CA SER A 52 -6.03 -11.73 23.45
C SER A 52 -6.57 -10.77 24.51
N CYS A 53 -7.16 -11.32 25.57
CA CYS A 53 -7.43 -10.55 26.78
C CYS A 53 -7.43 -11.40 28.04
N LEU A 54 -7.25 -10.74 29.18
CA LEU A 54 -7.40 -11.37 30.49
C LEU A 54 -8.80 -11.12 31.05
N VAL A 55 -9.39 -12.16 31.61
CA VAL A 55 -10.72 -12.17 32.24
C VAL A 55 -10.63 -12.84 33.61
N LEU A 56 -11.36 -12.31 34.59
CA LEU A 56 -11.49 -12.99 35.88
C LEU A 56 -12.64 -13.98 35.76
N ALA A 57 -12.37 -15.25 36.06
CA ALA A 57 -13.40 -16.26 36.13
C ALA A 57 -14.34 -15.95 37.30
N ASN A 58 -15.64 -15.95 37.01
CA ASN A 58 -16.65 -15.74 38.04
C ASN A 58 -16.56 -16.86 39.09
N GLY A 59 -16.45 -16.48 40.36
CA GLY A 59 -16.50 -17.41 41.49
C GLY A 59 -15.19 -18.14 41.82
N THR A 60 -14.14 -18.06 41.01
CA THR A 60 -12.90 -18.83 41.26
C THR A 60 -11.65 -17.98 41.53
N HIS A 61 -11.74 -16.64 41.53
CA HIS A 61 -10.60 -15.71 41.65
C HIS A 61 -9.45 -15.99 40.66
N GLN A 62 -9.67 -16.85 39.67
CA GLN A 62 -8.69 -17.23 38.67
C GLN A 62 -8.67 -16.22 37.54
N LEU A 63 -7.47 -15.91 37.08
CA LEU A 63 -7.27 -15.11 35.88
C LEU A 63 -7.17 -16.05 34.68
N LEU A 64 -8.12 -15.92 33.75
CA LEU A 64 -8.16 -16.68 32.51
C LEU A 64 -7.68 -15.82 31.35
N MET A 65 -7.05 -16.48 30.38
CA MET A 65 -6.73 -15.88 29.09
C MET A 65 -7.80 -16.27 28.08
N ASN A 66 -8.43 -15.28 27.48
CA ASN A 66 -9.32 -15.47 26.34
C ASN A 66 -8.53 -15.20 25.07
N LEU A 67 -8.48 -16.20 24.19
CA LEU A 67 -7.77 -16.18 22.91
C LEU A 67 -8.75 -16.52 21.80
N ASP A 68 -8.70 -15.76 20.71
CA ASP A 68 -9.50 -16.03 19.51
C ASP A 68 -8.69 -15.72 18.25
N VAL A 69 -8.99 -16.41 17.15
CA VAL A 69 -8.40 -16.13 15.85
C VAL A 69 -9.04 -14.88 15.27
N SER A 70 -8.24 -13.95 14.79
CA SER A 70 -8.72 -12.72 14.16
C SER A 70 -8.26 -12.62 12.71
N HIS A 71 -9.04 -11.96 11.88
CA HIS A 71 -8.67 -11.60 10.51
C HIS A 71 -8.93 -10.13 10.29
N ALA A 72 -7.99 -9.44 9.66
CA ALA A 72 -8.15 -8.04 9.29
C ALA A 72 -7.55 -7.80 7.91
N VAL A 73 -8.10 -6.79 7.21
CA VAL A 73 -7.66 -6.43 5.87
C VAL A 73 -6.64 -5.30 5.95
N PHE A 74 -5.49 -5.53 5.33
CA PHE A 74 -4.36 -4.61 5.27
C PHE A 74 -4.03 -4.25 3.83
N GLN A 75 -3.42 -3.08 3.66
CA GLN A 75 -2.76 -2.74 2.41
C GLN A 75 -1.47 -3.54 2.29
N LYS A 76 -1.24 -4.18 1.13
CA LYS A 76 0.01 -4.90 0.84
C LYS A 76 1.18 -3.92 0.81
N GLU A 77 2.28 -4.29 1.45
CA GLU A 77 3.56 -3.60 1.27
C GLU A 77 4.16 -4.05 -0.07
N GLN A 78 4.13 -3.17 -1.06
CA GLN A 78 4.56 -3.44 -2.43
C GLN A 78 4.95 -2.13 -3.12
N SER A 79 5.59 -2.22 -4.29
CA SER A 79 5.88 -1.02 -5.07
C SER A 79 4.58 -0.32 -5.51
N PHE A 80 4.63 0.99 -5.68
CA PHE A 80 3.44 1.73 -6.14
C PHE A 80 2.97 1.26 -7.52
N LEU A 81 3.89 0.81 -8.37
CA LEU A 81 3.55 0.28 -9.69
C LEU A 81 2.86 -1.09 -9.61
N ASP A 82 3.32 -1.98 -8.73
CA ASP A 82 2.65 -3.26 -8.48
C ASP A 82 1.25 -3.05 -7.94
N PHE A 83 1.09 -2.06 -7.04
CA PHE A 83 -0.20 -1.62 -6.56
C PHE A 83 -1.12 -1.15 -7.69
N LEU A 84 -0.65 -0.26 -8.57
CA LEU A 84 -1.43 0.21 -9.71
C LEU A 84 -1.83 -0.95 -10.64
N CYS A 85 -0.91 -1.88 -10.90
CA CYS A 85 -1.20 -3.07 -11.70
C CYS A 85 -2.32 -3.90 -11.05
N ASP A 86 -2.23 -4.15 -9.75
CA ASP A 86 -3.23 -4.93 -9.01
C ASP A 86 -4.61 -4.25 -9.02
N VAL A 87 -4.66 -2.93 -8.81
CA VAL A 87 -5.92 -2.18 -8.90
C VAL A 87 -6.49 -2.24 -10.32
N MET A 88 -5.66 -2.05 -11.34
CA MET A 88 -6.09 -2.04 -12.73
C MET A 88 -6.60 -3.40 -13.20
N LEU A 89 -6.06 -4.52 -12.71
CA LEU A 89 -6.58 -5.86 -13.00
C LEU A 89 -8.05 -6.03 -12.58
N HIS A 90 -8.45 -5.35 -11.51
CA HIS A 90 -9.79 -5.42 -10.95
C HIS A 90 -10.74 -4.35 -11.52
N SER A 91 -10.22 -3.43 -12.35
CA SER A 91 -11.02 -2.46 -13.08
C SER A 91 -11.93 -3.11 -14.14
N PRO A 92 -12.98 -2.43 -14.63
CA PRO A 92 -13.83 -2.95 -15.71
C PRO A 92 -13.05 -3.35 -16.98
N LEU A 93 -12.02 -2.58 -17.35
CA LEU A 93 -11.13 -2.94 -18.46
C LEU A 93 -10.24 -4.12 -18.12
N GLY A 94 -9.69 -4.15 -16.91
CA GLY A 94 -8.90 -5.29 -16.44
C GLY A 94 -9.68 -6.60 -16.54
N LYS A 95 -10.94 -6.60 -16.09
CA LYS A 95 -11.84 -7.75 -16.23
C LYS A 95 -12.11 -8.14 -17.68
N ARG A 96 -12.15 -7.19 -18.64
CA ARG A 96 -12.34 -7.48 -20.07
C ARG A 96 -11.08 -8.01 -20.75
N HIS A 97 -9.91 -7.48 -20.39
CA HIS A 97 -8.64 -7.84 -21.02
C HIS A 97 -7.99 -9.10 -20.42
N TYR A 98 -8.16 -9.34 -19.12
CA TYR A 98 -7.47 -10.41 -18.38
C TYR A 98 -8.34 -11.63 -18.04
N SER A 99 -9.62 -11.65 -18.42
CA SER A 99 -10.50 -12.83 -18.29
C SER A 99 -10.12 -14.00 -19.20
N ARG A 100 -9.11 -13.84 -20.08
CA ARG A 100 -8.56 -14.90 -20.94
C ARG A 100 -7.18 -15.37 -20.47
N GLY A 101 -7.11 -15.99 -19.28
CA GLY A 101 -6.16 -17.05 -18.90
C GLY A 101 -4.66 -16.94 -19.23
N ARG A 102 -4.12 -15.75 -19.55
CA ARG A 102 -2.70 -15.60 -19.92
C ARG A 102 -1.85 -15.34 -18.69
N ASN A 103 -0.78 -16.14 -18.57
CA ASN A 103 0.23 -16.06 -17.52
C ASN A 103 0.63 -14.62 -17.23
N VAL A 104 0.29 -14.21 -16.01
CA VAL A 104 -0.13 -12.83 -15.77
C VAL A 104 1.05 -11.92 -15.42
N ASN A 105 2.28 -12.38 -15.22
CA ASN A 105 3.25 -11.60 -14.42
C ASN A 105 4.16 -10.60 -15.16
N LYS A 106 4.44 -10.73 -16.47
CA LYS A 106 5.31 -9.76 -17.18
C LYS A 106 4.58 -8.95 -18.25
N ALA A 107 3.62 -9.56 -18.94
CA ALA A 107 2.68 -8.86 -19.83
C ALA A 107 1.81 -7.83 -19.08
N LYS A 108 1.49 -8.09 -17.79
CA LYS A 108 0.78 -7.15 -16.88
C LYS A 108 1.38 -5.75 -16.88
N PHE A 109 2.70 -5.65 -16.70
CA PHE A 109 3.35 -4.38 -16.43
C PHE A 109 3.43 -3.55 -17.70
N GLU A 110 3.91 -4.12 -18.81
CA GLU A 110 4.02 -3.40 -20.07
C GLU A 110 2.65 -2.98 -20.62
N ASP A 111 1.62 -3.82 -20.49
CA ASP A 111 0.27 -3.47 -20.96
C ASP A 111 -0.40 -2.43 -20.06
N VAL A 112 -0.21 -2.48 -18.74
CA VAL A 112 -0.67 -1.44 -17.81
C VAL A 112 0.08 -0.13 -18.06
N VAL A 113 1.40 -0.16 -18.20
CA VAL A 113 2.20 1.03 -18.50
C VAL A 113 1.84 1.62 -19.86
N ARG A 114 1.68 0.79 -20.90
CA ARG A 114 1.22 1.23 -22.22
C ARG A 114 -0.18 1.85 -22.13
N PHE A 115 -1.09 1.24 -21.39
CA PHE A 115 -2.44 1.77 -21.16
C PHE A 115 -2.40 3.12 -20.41
N LEU A 116 -1.65 3.21 -19.32
CA LEU A 116 -1.50 4.45 -18.54
C LEU A 116 -0.89 5.55 -19.42
N ASN A 117 0.17 5.26 -20.17
CA ASN A 117 0.79 6.22 -21.08
C ASN A 117 -0.15 6.69 -22.19
N GLN A 118 -0.95 5.79 -22.78
CA GLN A 118 -1.90 6.14 -23.85
C GLN A 118 -3.09 6.97 -23.36
N ASN A 119 -3.57 6.75 -22.13
CA ASN A 119 -4.74 7.45 -21.61
C ASN A 119 -4.39 8.74 -20.88
N ILE A 120 -3.25 8.79 -20.17
CA ILE A 120 -2.80 10.00 -19.49
C ILE A 120 -2.43 11.09 -20.51
N SER A 121 -1.73 10.75 -21.61
CA SER A 121 -1.33 11.74 -22.62
C SER A 121 -2.45 12.24 -23.53
N ARG A 122 -3.64 11.62 -23.50
CA ARG A 122 -4.76 12.04 -24.34
C ARG A 122 -5.68 13.07 -23.69
N ASN A 123 -5.48 13.45 -22.42
CA ASN A 123 -6.43 14.24 -21.62
C ASN A 123 -7.88 13.70 -21.64
N ASN A 124 -8.10 12.52 -22.20
CA ASN A 124 -9.32 11.76 -22.03
C ASN A 124 -9.17 11.13 -20.65
N TYR A 125 -9.65 11.86 -19.64
CA TYR A 125 -9.90 11.35 -18.30
C TYR A 125 -10.92 10.22 -18.42
N SER A 126 -10.43 9.06 -18.84
CA SER A 126 -11.20 7.86 -19.02
C SER A 126 -11.59 7.35 -17.64
N GLY A 127 -12.69 6.59 -17.56
CA GLY A 127 -13.24 6.08 -16.30
C GLY A 127 -12.25 5.29 -15.43
N GLU A 128 -11.08 4.93 -15.95
CA GLU A 128 -10.01 4.25 -15.24
C GLU A 128 -9.17 5.17 -14.34
N ILE A 129 -8.90 6.42 -14.73
CA ILE A 129 -8.25 7.38 -13.81
C ILE A 129 -9.19 7.70 -12.65
N ASP A 130 -10.49 7.81 -12.95
CA ASP A 130 -11.53 7.96 -11.92
C ASP A 130 -11.70 6.69 -11.07
N PHE A 131 -11.36 5.51 -11.60
CA PHE A 131 -11.28 4.27 -10.82
C PHE A 131 -10.02 4.21 -9.94
N LEU A 132 -8.88 4.68 -10.44
CA LEU A 132 -7.60 4.67 -9.71
C LEU A 132 -7.57 5.68 -8.58
N ARG A 133 -8.09 6.90 -8.82
CA ARG A 133 -8.03 8.02 -7.87
C ARG A 133 -8.51 7.66 -6.46
N PRO A 134 -9.73 7.11 -6.25
CA PRO A 134 -10.20 6.77 -4.91
C PRO A 134 -9.41 5.62 -4.26
N ASN A 135 -8.80 4.74 -5.06
CA ASN A 135 -7.96 3.65 -4.55
C ASN A 135 -6.56 4.12 -4.14
N CYS A 136 -6.05 5.20 -4.76
CA CYS A 136 -4.74 5.77 -4.45
C CYS A 136 -4.79 6.82 -3.34
N GLN A 137 -5.91 7.52 -3.20
CA GLN A 137 -6.04 8.63 -2.27
C GLN A 137 -5.88 8.15 -0.82
N HIS A 138 -5.14 8.94 -0.03
CA HIS A 138 -4.83 8.66 1.37
C HIS A 138 -3.87 7.51 1.65
N LEU A 139 -3.37 6.81 0.63
CA LEU A 139 -2.28 5.87 0.81
C LEU A 139 -1.03 6.59 1.31
N HIS A 140 -0.36 5.98 2.28
CA HIS A 140 0.97 6.37 2.72
C HIS A 140 2.00 5.65 1.85
N VAL A 141 2.84 6.40 1.16
CA VAL A 141 3.90 5.87 0.30
C VAL A 141 5.26 6.33 0.77
N ARG A 142 6.28 5.51 0.53
CA ARG A 142 7.68 5.87 0.79
C ARG A 142 8.38 6.11 -0.55
N SER A 143 8.99 7.27 -0.69
CA SER A 143 9.87 7.58 -1.81
C SER A 143 11.29 7.15 -1.44
N HIS A 144 11.93 6.39 -2.33
CA HIS A 144 13.30 5.95 -2.21
C HIS A 144 14.13 6.63 -3.30
N VAL A 145 14.65 7.82 -3.01
CA VAL A 145 15.39 8.63 -3.99
C VAL A 145 16.67 9.16 -3.33
N ALA A 146 17.80 9.07 -4.04
CA ALA A 146 19.11 9.57 -3.58
C ALA A 146 19.50 9.07 -2.16
N ASN A 147 19.33 7.77 -1.91
CA ASN A 147 19.59 7.11 -0.61
C ASN A 147 18.78 7.67 0.57
N LYS A 148 17.73 8.45 0.32
CA LYS A 148 16.81 8.94 1.32
C LYS A 148 15.47 8.22 1.19
N THR A 149 14.90 7.85 2.33
CA THR A 149 13.53 7.33 2.42
C THR A 149 12.66 8.37 3.08
N ILE A 150 11.70 8.92 2.33
CA ILE A 150 10.78 9.94 2.82
C ILE A 150 9.34 9.45 2.65
N GLY A 151 8.55 9.55 3.72
CA GLY A 151 7.13 9.18 3.72
C GLY A 151 6.23 10.33 3.27
N TYR A 152 5.28 10.03 2.40
CA TYR A 152 4.28 10.97 1.90
C TYR A 152 2.87 10.36 1.97
N LYS A 153 1.84 11.21 2.04
CA LYS A 153 0.45 10.81 1.87
C LYS A 153 -0.02 11.26 0.49
N ILE A 154 -0.57 10.34 -0.29
CA ILE A 154 -1.11 10.66 -1.61
C ILE A 154 -2.40 11.48 -1.45
N VAL A 155 -2.42 12.67 -2.04
CA VAL A 155 -3.60 13.55 -2.09
C VAL A 155 -4.34 13.47 -3.41
N GLY A 156 -3.68 13.03 -4.48
CA GLY A 156 -4.27 12.90 -5.81
C GLY A 156 -3.27 12.35 -6.82
N LEU A 157 -3.77 12.12 -8.04
CA LEU A 157 -2.98 11.71 -9.20
C LEU A 157 -2.89 12.90 -10.16
N ALA A 158 -1.67 13.21 -10.60
CA ALA A 158 -1.37 14.30 -11.52
C ALA A 158 -1.29 13.80 -12.98
N LYS A 159 -0.94 14.71 -13.90
CA LYS A 159 -0.63 14.35 -15.29
C LYS A 159 0.64 13.50 -15.38
N ALA A 160 0.93 12.99 -16.58
CA ALA A 160 2.17 12.24 -16.86
C ALA A 160 3.39 13.07 -16.45
N ALA A 161 4.47 12.42 -15.99
CA ALA A 161 5.67 13.11 -15.51
C ALA A 161 6.33 14.02 -16.56
N LEU A 162 6.16 13.70 -17.84
CA LEU A 162 6.58 14.48 -19.01
C LEU A 162 5.79 15.79 -19.17
N GLU A 163 4.53 15.82 -18.74
CA GLU A 163 3.59 16.94 -18.94
C GLU A 163 3.34 17.73 -17.65
N GLN A 164 3.48 17.08 -16.50
CA GLN A 164 3.27 17.70 -15.20
C GLN A 164 4.42 18.67 -14.90
N THR A 165 4.08 19.94 -14.78
CA THR A 165 5.04 21.01 -14.49
C THR A 165 4.84 21.60 -13.11
N PHE A 166 5.92 22.16 -12.56
CA PHE A 166 5.88 22.99 -11.36
C PHE A 166 6.97 24.06 -11.42
N LEU A 167 6.83 25.10 -10.59
CA LEU A 167 7.85 26.13 -10.44
C LEU A 167 9.00 25.58 -9.59
N TRP A 168 10.21 25.69 -10.10
CA TRP A 168 11.41 25.23 -9.42
C TRP A 168 12.51 26.27 -9.51
N ARG A 169 13.30 26.35 -8.44
CA ARG A 169 14.40 27.30 -8.31
C ARG A 169 15.62 26.60 -7.70
N ARG A 170 16.75 26.66 -8.41
CA ARG A 170 18.05 26.30 -7.83
C ARG A 170 18.60 27.48 -7.01
N PRO A 171 19.44 27.21 -5.98
CA PRO A 171 20.18 28.27 -5.30
C PRO A 171 20.96 29.13 -6.31
N GLY A 172 20.73 30.44 -6.30
CA GLY A 172 21.40 31.38 -7.20
C GLY A 172 20.76 31.57 -8.58
N GLU A 173 19.70 30.82 -8.93
CA GLU A 173 19.01 30.94 -10.22
C GLU A 173 17.64 31.62 -10.10
N LYS A 174 17.11 32.08 -11.25
CA LYS A 174 15.72 32.51 -11.37
C LYS A 174 14.79 31.30 -11.33
N GLU A 175 13.60 31.49 -10.78
CA GLU A 175 12.55 30.47 -10.81
C GLU A 175 12.15 30.17 -12.26
N ARG A 176 11.98 28.88 -12.57
CA ARG A 176 11.59 28.41 -13.91
C ARG A 176 10.58 27.29 -13.80
N LEU A 177 9.78 27.15 -14.85
CA LEU A 177 8.89 26.02 -15.01
C LEU A 177 9.70 24.79 -15.44
N ILE A 178 9.57 23.67 -14.74
CA ILE A 178 10.21 22.40 -15.09
C ILE A 178 9.18 21.26 -15.04
N THR A 179 9.36 20.24 -15.88
CA THR A 179 8.56 19.01 -15.80
C THR A 179 9.08 18.10 -14.69
N VAL A 180 8.23 17.22 -14.18
CA VAL A 180 8.63 16.23 -13.17
C VAL A 180 9.77 15.35 -13.70
N GLU A 181 9.66 14.86 -14.95
CA GLU A 181 10.72 14.05 -15.56
C GLU A 181 12.07 14.80 -15.60
N ASN A 182 12.09 16.03 -16.12
CA ASN A 182 13.32 16.81 -16.20
C ASN A 182 13.89 17.13 -14.82
N TYR A 183 13.04 17.39 -13.82
CA TYR A 183 13.50 17.57 -12.45
C TYR A 183 14.20 16.33 -11.90
N TYR A 184 13.63 15.14 -12.10
CA TYR A 184 14.26 13.89 -11.63
C TYR A 184 15.58 13.60 -12.36
N LYS A 185 15.62 13.83 -13.67
CA LYS A 185 16.81 13.70 -14.49
C LYS A 185 17.91 14.65 -14.05
N GLU A 186 17.58 15.92 -13.87
CA GLU A 186 18.55 16.96 -13.51
C GLU A 186 19.03 16.91 -12.06
N HIS A 187 18.14 16.61 -11.12
CA HIS A 187 18.42 16.71 -9.69
C HIS A 187 18.91 15.39 -9.08
N TYR A 188 18.45 14.26 -9.62
CA TYR A 188 18.79 12.93 -9.11
C TYR A 188 19.53 12.04 -10.12
N GLY A 189 19.68 12.47 -11.38
CA GLY A 189 20.29 11.64 -12.42
C GLY A 189 19.44 10.44 -12.81
N ILE A 190 18.13 10.47 -12.51
CA ILE A 190 17.20 9.36 -12.74
C ILE A 190 16.43 9.61 -14.04
N GLN A 191 16.48 8.67 -14.96
CA GLN A 191 15.59 8.62 -16.11
C GLN A 191 14.34 7.80 -15.75
N LEU A 192 13.17 8.43 -15.82
CA LEU A 192 11.88 7.81 -15.50
C LEU A 192 11.34 6.96 -16.66
#